data_AF-A0A7C4QXH3-F1
#
_entry.id   AF-A0A7C4QXH3-F1
#
_cell.length_a   1.000
_cell.length_b   1.000
_cell.length_c   1.000
_cell.angle_alpha   90.00
_cell.angle_beta   90.00
_cell.angle_gamma   90.00
#
_symmetry.space_group_name_H-M   'P 1'
#
loop_
_entity.id
_entity.type
_entity.pdbx_description
1 polymer ?
#
loop_
_entity_poly.entity_id
_entity_poly.type
_entity_poly.pdbx_seq_one_letter_code
_entity_poly.pdbx_strand_id
1 'polypeptide(L)'
;MSSQADILGRIREALTARAPAPGHHGETAPAPAAGSFRQWLPPVGESFEDRQRLFAQNAAMLKAVFKTVPNPEAAAAEIRQLVTAHQWKKMATHTSPLTDAVCGNLGVDWLRTDQPYETAELEKCSASVTACEALVAQTGSVLVTSRSCGGRAISILPPHHIVVAAKDQLLPDLAAAFELMRRKYKDDYPSTISFITGPSRTGDIERILVLGAHGPKELTILLIA
;
A
#
# COMPACT_ATOMS: atom_id res chain seq x y z
N MET A 1 16.53 10.67 -45.30
CA MET A 1 15.44 10.00 -44.59
C MET A 1 15.13 10.79 -43.33
N SER A 2 13.88 10.84 -42.85
CA SER A 2 13.57 11.60 -41.63
C SER A 2 13.93 10.77 -40.40
N SER A 3 14.35 11.43 -39.32
CA SER A 3 14.72 10.76 -38.06
C SER A 3 13.61 9.86 -37.50
N GLN A 4 12.35 10.19 -37.79
CA GLN A 4 11.20 9.36 -37.43
C GLN A 4 11.20 8.02 -38.17
N ALA A 5 11.53 8.01 -39.47
CA ALA A 5 11.59 6.79 -40.26
C ALA A 5 12.72 5.87 -39.78
N ASP A 6 13.88 6.44 -39.42
CA ASP A 6 15.02 5.70 -38.90
C ASP A 6 14.71 5.07 -37.53
N ILE A 7 14.05 5.82 -36.63
CA ILE A 7 13.62 5.30 -35.31
C ILE A 7 12.61 4.16 -35.49
N LEU A 8 11.59 4.35 -36.32
CA LEU A 8 10.57 3.32 -36.55
C LEU A 8 11.13 2.09 -37.26
N GLY A 9 12.15 2.26 -38.12
CA GLY A 9 12.90 1.17 -38.72
C GLY A 9 13.60 0.31 -37.67
N ARG A 10 14.35 0.94 -36.76
CA ARG A 10 15.07 0.24 -35.68
C ARG A 10 14.13 -0.47 -34.69
N ILE A 11 12.97 0.10 -34.40
CA ILE A 11 11.95 -0.55 -33.54
C ILE A 11 11.41 -1.81 -34.23
N ARG A 12 11.06 -1.74 -35.52
CA ARG A 12 10.58 -2.91 -36.26
C ARG A 12 11.63 -4.00 -36.36
N GLU A 13 12.89 -3.63 -36.61
CA GLU A 13 14.03 -4.54 -36.62
C GLU A 13 14.24 -5.20 -35.25
N ALA A 14 14.15 -4.46 -34.15
CA ALA A 14 14.29 -5.03 -32.81
C ALA A 14 13.15 -5.99 -32.43
N LEU A 15 11.95 -5.80 -32.98
CA LEU A 15 10.78 -6.63 -32.70
C LEU A 15 10.72 -7.94 -33.52
N THR A 16 11.54 -8.11 -34.57
CA THR A 16 11.62 -9.39 -35.29
C THR A 16 12.37 -10.46 -34.47
N ALA A 17 13.27 -10.05 -33.58
CA ALA A 17 13.86 -10.93 -32.58
C ALA A 17 12.95 -11.01 -31.35
N ARG A 18 12.40 -12.19 -31.07
CA ARG A 18 11.62 -12.40 -29.84
C ARG A 18 12.55 -12.22 -28.65
N ALA A 19 12.26 -11.24 -27.80
CA ALA A 19 13.01 -11.05 -26.56
C ALA A 19 12.97 -12.36 -25.74
N PRO A 20 14.10 -12.83 -25.20
CA PRO A 20 14.11 -13.99 -24.32
C PRO A 20 13.18 -13.72 -23.13
N ALA A 21 12.45 -14.74 -22.69
CA ALA A 21 11.62 -14.62 -21.50
C ALA A 21 12.51 -14.23 -20.30
N PRO A 22 12.07 -13.31 -19.43
CA PRO A 22 12.81 -12.97 -18.22
C PRO A 22 13.11 -14.24 -17.42
N GLY A 23 14.38 -14.53 -17.13
CA GLY A 23 14.81 -15.66 -16.31
C GLY A 23 15.55 -16.80 -17.03
N HIS A 24 15.77 -16.75 -18.34
CA HIS A 24 16.63 -17.72 -19.03
C HIS A 24 18.12 -17.34 -18.99
N HIS A 25 18.72 -17.31 -17.79
CA HIS A 25 20.15 -17.58 -17.65
C HIS A 25 20.31 -19.09 -17.47
N GLY A 26 21.18 -19.72 -18.26
CA GLY A 26 21.27 -21.17 -18.52
C GLY A 26 21.66 -22.08 -17.35
N GLU A 27 21.47 -21.67 -16.11
CA GLU A 27 21.62 -22.54 -14.94
C GLU A 27 20.48 -22.22 -13.97
N THR A 28 19.62 -23.21 -13.72
CA THR A 28 18.71 -23.18 -12.58
C THR A 28 19.58 -23.30 -11.33
N ALA A 29 20.08 -22.16 -10.84
CA ALA A 29 20.66 -22.11 -9.52
C ALA A 29 19.63 -22.73 -8.56
N PRO A 30 20.01 -23.75 -7.76
CA PRO A 30 19.07 -24.33 -6.82
C PRO A 30 18.53 -23.20 -5.96
N ALA A 31 17.19 -23.15 -5.82
CA ALA A 31 16.57 -22.16 -4.96
C ALA A 31 17.29 -22.20 -3.60
N PRO A 32 17.79 -21.06 -3.09
CA PRO A 32 18.51 -21.05 -1.82
C PRO A 32 17.61 -21.71 -0.78
N ALA A 33 18.17 -22.66 -0.01
CA ALA A 33 17.40 -23.42 0.97
C ALA A 33 16.62 -22.45 1.87
N ALA A 34 15.29 -22.45 1.71
CA ALA A 34 14.39 -21.43 2.26
C ALA A 34 14.40 -21.34 3.80
N GLY A 35 15.02 -22.30 4.49
CA GLY A 35 15.08 -22.35 5.94
C GLY A 35 16.10 -21.41 6.60
N SER A 36 17.15 -20.96 5.90
CA SER A 36 18.28 -20.27 6.55
C SER A 36 18.13 -18.75 6.65
N PHE A 37 17.48 -18.08 5.69
CA PHE A 37 17.51 -16.61 5.68
C PHE A 37 16.77 -15.96 6.86
N ARG A 38 15.71 -16.60 7.38
CA ARG A 38 14.90 -16.06 8.49
C ARG A 38 15.69 -15.91 9.78
N GLN A 39 16.71 -16.75 10.01
CA GLN A 39 17.55 -16.67 11.21
C GLN A 39 18.42 -15.39 11.24
N TRP A 40 18.61 -14.75 10.09
CA TRP A 40 19.36 -13.49 9.95
C TRP A 40 18.46 -12.26 9.97
N LEU A 41 17.14 -12.45 9.98
CA LEU A 41 16.18 -11.36 10.05
C LEU A 41 15.90 -10.98 11.52
N PRO A 42 15.60 -9.70 11.81
CA PRO A 42 15.19 -9.29 13.14
C PRO A 42 13.99 -10.11 13.62
N PRO A 43 13.98 -10.56 14.89
CA PRO A 43 12.87 -11.32 15.44
C PRO A 43 11.61 -10.47 15.51
N VAL A 44 10.48 -11.08 15.15
CA VAL A 44 9.17 -10.44 15.01
C VAL A 44 8.15 -10.85 16.07
N GLY A 45 8.54 -11.80 16.94
CA GLY A 45 7.67 -12.43 17.93
C GLY A 45 6.76 -13.52 17.33
N GLU A 46 6.43 -14.53 18.13
CA GLU A 46 5.65 -15.69 17.68
C GLU A 46 4.14 -15.46 17.82
N SER A 47 3.72 -14.72 18.84
CA SER A 47 2.31 -14.41 19.12
C SER A 47 1.75 -13.29 18.23
N PHE A 48 0.43 -13.22 18.15
CA PHE A 48 -0.24 -12.09 17.47
C PHE A 48 0.02 -10.78 18.22
N GLU A 49 -0.01 -10.82 19.54
CA GLU A 49 0.19 -9.69 20.45
C GLU A 49 1.61 -9.11 20.30
N ASP A 50 2.62 -9.97 20.14
CA ASP A 50 4.00 -9.54 19.88
C ASP A 50 4.11 -8.82 18.53
N ARG A 51 3.52 -9.40 17.47
CA ARG A 51 3.49 -8.79 16.14
C ARG A 51 2.77 -7.44 16.16
N GLN A 52 1.65 -7.35 16.86
CA GLN A 52 0.88 -6.12 16.99
C GLN A 52 1.66 -5.04 17.72
N ARG A 53 2.32 -5.40 18.83
CA ARG A 53 3.19 -4.50 19.59
C ARG A 53 4.36 -4.01 18.75
N LEU A 54 5.03 -4.90 18.01
CA LEU A 54 6.13 -4.53 17.13
C LEU A 54 5.65 -3.62 15.98
N PHE A 55 4.52 -3.93 15.37
CA PHE A 55 3.92 -3.09 14.34
C PHE A 55 3.62 -1.69 14.88
N ALA A 56 3.00 -1.59 16.07
CA ALA A 56 2.70 -0.31 16.71
C ALA A 56 3.95 0.52 16.98
N GLN A 57 5.02 -0.12 17.48
CA GLN A 57 6.32 0.54 17.71
C GLN A 57 6.92 1.06 16.40
N ASN A 58 6.94 0.23 15.35
CA ASN A 58 7.47 0.62 14.05
C ASN A 58 6.64 1.73 13.40
N ALA A 59 5.31 1.64 13.43
CA ALA A 59 4.41 2.68 12.94
C ALA A 59 4.67 4.03 13.63
N ALA A 60 4.83 4.02 14.96
CA ALA A 60 5.15 5.22 15.73
C ALA A 60 6.51 5.82 15.37
N MET A 61 7.56 5.00 15.19
CA MET A 61 8.87 5.46 14.72
C MET A 61 8.78 6.09 13.32
N LEU A 62 7.94 5.53 12.46
CA LEU A 62 7.68 6.02 11.10
C LEU A 62 6.72 7.22 11.06
N LYS A 63 6.21 7.69 12.21
CA LYS A 63 5.22 8.77 12.32
C LYS A 63 3.86 8.44 11.67
N ALA A 64 3.52 7.16 11.59
CA ALA A 64 2.18 6.70 11.27
C ALA A 64 1.35 6.51 12.56
N VAL A 65 0.06 6.77 12.48
CA VAL A 65 -0.90 6.48 13.55
C VAL A 65 -1.38 5.04 13.37
N PHE A 66 -1.21 4.20 14.39
CA PHE A 66 -1.76 2.84 14.40
C PHE A 66 -2.73 2.69 15.57
N LYS A 67 -3.96 2.26 15.29
CA LYS A 67 -4.97 1.96 16.29
C LYS A 67 -5.59 0.60 16.03
N THR A 68 -5.89 -0.11 17.11
CA THR A 68 -6.70 -1.34 17.04
C THR A 68 -8.09 -1.03 17.55
N VAL A 69 -9.09 -1.47 16.78
CA VAL A 69 -10.51 -1.23 17.05
C VAL A 69 -11.26 -2.55 17.03
N PRO A 70 -12.32 -2.72 17.84
CA PRO A 70 -12.97 -4.02 18.03
C PRO A 70 -13.84 -4.47 16.84
N ASN A 71 -14.28 -3.56 15.98
CA ASN A 71 -15.21 -3.86 14.88
C ASN A 71 -15.21 -2.72 13.84
N PRO A 72 -15.84 -2.92 12.66
CA PRO A 72 -15.96 -1.89 11.63
C PRO A 72 -16.70 -0.63 12.10
N GLU A 73 -17.67 -0.74 13.00
CA GLU A 73 -18.41 0.42 13.53
C GLU A 73 -17.49 1.35 14.33
N ALA A 74 -16.61 0.78 15.15
CA ALA A 74 -15.59 1.53 15.87
C ALA A 74 -14.55 2.15 14.92
N ALA A 75 -14.17 1.44 13.84
CA ALA A 75 -13.33 2.02 12.79
C ALA A 75 -14.00 3.22 12.10
N ALA A 76 -15.29 3.10 11.77
CA ALA A 76 -16.08 4.20 11.19
C ALA A 76 -16.19 5.39 12.17
N ALA A 77 -16.32 5.13 13.46
CA ALA A 77 -16.32 6.17 14.50
C ALA A 77 -14.98 6.92 14.57
N GLU A 78 -13.84 6.22 14.49
CA GLU A 78 -12.52 6.82 14.41
C GLU A 78 -12.36 7.70 13.16
N ILE A 79 -12.81 7.22 11.99
CA ILE A 79 -12.79 8.02 10.76
C ILE A 79 -13.70 9.26 10.90
N ARG A 80 -14.88 9.13 11.52
CA ARG A 80 -15.78 10.28 11.77
C ARG A 80 -15.14 11.33 12.68
N GLN A 81 -14.37 10.90 13.69
CA GLN A 81 -13.63 11.82 14.55
C GLN A 81 -12.59 12.60 13.75
N LEU A 82 -11.83 11.93 12.86
CA LEU A 82 -10.89 12.60 11.94
C LEU A 82 -11.61 13.60 11.02
N VAL A 83 -12.71 13.18 10.38
CA VAL A 83 -13.54 14.05 9.54
C VAL A 83 -13.97 15.31 10.28
N THR A 84 -14.43 15.17 11.53
CA THR A 84 -14.91 16.29 12.34
C THR A 84 -13.76 17.20 12.77
N ALA A 85 -12.66 16.62 13.26
CA ALA A 85 -11.50 17.35 13.76
C ALA A 85 -10.83 18.19 12.67
N HIS A 86 -10.74 17.65 11.46
CA HIS A 86 -10.12 18.33 10.31
C HIS A 86 -11.13 19.02 9.39
N GLN A 87 -12.44 18.95 9.72
CA GLN A 87 -13.54 19.53 8.95
C GLN A 87 -13.56 19.11 7.46
N TRP A 88 -13.17 17.87 7.17
CA TRP A 88 -13.12 17.36 5.81
C TRP A 88 -14.50 17.31 5.16
N LYS A 89 -14.55 17.61 3.86
CA LYS A 89 -15.79 17.64 3.07
C LYS A 89 -15.83 16.58 1.99
N LYS A 90 -14.68 16.20 1.45
CA LYS A 90 -14.55 15.24 0.36
C LYS A 90 -13.44 14.25 0.64
N MET A 91 -13.72 12.96 0.47
CA MET A 91 -12.79 11.86 0.69
C MET A 91 -12.87 10.85 -0.45
N ALA A 92 -11.83 10.05 -0.63
CA ALA A 92 -11.79 9.00 -1.64
C ALA A 92 -11.85 7.60 -1.01
N THR A 93 -12.47 6.65 -1.69
CA THR A 93 -12.46 5.24 -1.31
C THR A 93 -12.69 4.34 -2.53
N HIS A 94 -12.70 3.02 -2.33
CA HIS A 94 -12.98 2.02 -3.36
C HIS A 94 -13.89 0.91 -2.79
N THR A 95 -14.49 0.08 -3.64
CA THR A 95 -15.25 -1.09 -3.17
C THR A 95 -14.33 -2.11 -2.52
N SER A 96 -14.67 -2.54 -1.31
CA SER A 96 -14.16 -3.75 -0.66
C SER A 96 -15.01 -4.03 0.58
N PRO A 97 -15.07 -5.29 1.07
CA PRO A 97 -15.84 -5.60 2.27
C PRO A 97 -15.52 -4.72 3.49
N LEU A 98 -14.23 -4.37 3.68
CA LEU A 98 -13.82 -3.50 4.79
C LEU A 98 -14.13 -2.02 4.55
N THR A 99 -13.80 -1.50 3.36
CA THR A 99 -14.07 -0.08 3.05
C THR A 99 -15.56 0.22 3.01
N ASP A 100 -16.38 -0.65 2.42
CA ASP A 100 -17.84 -0.45 2.39
C ASP A 100 -18.47 -0.54 3.79
N ALA A 101 -17.88 -1.32 4.71
CA ALA A 101 -18.34 -1.39 6.10
C ALA A 101 -18.02 -0.14 6.93
N VAL A 102 -16.92 0.58 6.61
CA VAL A 102 -16.48 1.75 7.40
C VAL A 102 -16.83 3.10 6.76
N CYS A 103 -16.93 3.16 5.43
CA CYS A 103 -17.13 4.39 4.66
C CYS A 103 -18.62 4.75 4.46
N GLY A 104 -19.48 4.44 5.43
CA GLY A 104 -20.90 4.77 5.38
C GLY A 104 -21.18 6.28 5.42
N ASN A 105 -22.33 6.68 5.97
CA ASN A 105 -22.66 8.11 6.10
C ASN A 105 -21.81 8.78 7.21
N LEU A 106 -20.64 9.29 6.81
CA LEU A 106 -19.72 10.04 7.66
C LEU A 106 -19.86 11.57 7.53
N GLY A 107 -20.82 12.06 6.73
CA GLY A 107 -21.01 13.49 6.47
C GLY A 107 -19.98 14.08 5.50
N VAL A 108 -19.43 13.25 4.60
CA VAL A 108 -18.48 13.64 3.54
C VAL A 108 -18.98 13.15 2.18
N ASP A 109 -18.56 13.85 1.13
CA ASP A 109 -18.73 13.41 -0.24
C ASP A 109 -17.66 12.37 -0.59
N TRP A 110 -18.09 11.19 -1.03
CA TRP A 110 -17.19 10.10 -1.40
C TRP A 110 -16.90 10.09 -2.91
N LEU A 111 -15.62 10.15 -3.27
CA LEU A 111 -15.13 9.81 -4.60
C LEU A 111 -14.77 8.32 -4.66
N ARG A 112 -15.33 7.58 -5.62
CA ARG A 112 -15.02 6.15 -5.83
C ARG A 112 -13.98 5.98 -6.94
N THR A 113 -12.83 5.38 -6.62
CA THR A 113 -11.70 5.25 -7.57
C THR A 113 -11.71 3.96 -8.38
N ASP A 114 -12.65 3.08 -8.09
CA ASP A 114 -12.95 1.86 -8.84
C ASP A 114 -14.03 2.04 -9.92
N GLN A 115 -14.43 3.29 -10.14
CA GLN A 115 -15.25 3.74 -11.27
C GLN A 115 -14.48 4.80 -12.06
N PRO A 116 -14.90 5.21 -13.27
CA PRO A 116 -14.28 6.33 -13.95
C PRO A 116 -14.32 7.60 -13.09
N TYR A 117 -13.16 8.23 -12.87
CA TYR A 117 -13.01 9.49 -12.15
C TYR A 117 -11.96 10.37 -12.83
N GLU A 118 -12.03 11.68 -12.58
CA GLU A 118 -10.99 12.62 -12.98
C GLU A 118 -9.95 12.74 -11.87
N THR A 119 -8.66 12.66 -12.22
CA THR A 119 -7.56 12.80 -11.24
C THR A 119 -7.65 14.10 -10.44
N ALA A 120 -8.08 15.19 -11.08
CA ALA A 120 -8.28 16.48 -10.42
C ALA A 120 -9.32 16.43 -9.29
N GLU A 121 -10.31 15.53 -9.35
CA GLU A 121 -11.29 15.33 -8.28
C GLU A 121 -10.70 14.54 -7.11
N LEU A 122 -9.78 13.62 -7.40
CA LEU A 122 -9.05 12.86 -6.38
C LEU A 122 -8.04 13.77 -5.63
N GLU A 123 -7.40 14.70 -6.32
CA GLU A 123 -6.51 15.70 -5.71
C GLU A 123 -7.24 16.65 -4.75
N LYS A 124 -8.54 16.89 -4.97
CA LYS A 124 -9.39 17.69 -4.06
C LYS A 124 -9.82 16.92 -2.81
N CYS A 125 -9.64 15.60 -2.77
CA CYS A 125 -10.01 14.79 -1.60
C CYS A 125 -9.02 15.04 -0.45
N SER A 126 -9.54 15.35 0.73
CA SER A 126 -8.71 15.62 1.91
C SER A 126 -8.10 14.37 2.52
N ALA A 127 -8.72 13.21 2.29
CA ALA A 127 -8.23 11.93 2.76
C ALA A 127 -8.72 10.79 1.85
N SER A 128 -8.06 9.64 1.92
CA SER A 128 -8.53 8.37 1.34
C SER A 128 -8.70 7.30 2.40
N VAL A 129 -9.67 6.41 2.20
CA VAL A 129 -9.83 5.17 2.97
C VAL A 129 -9.66 3.99 2.02
N THR A 130 -8.66 3.14 2.28
CA THR A 130 -8.35 1.98 1.42
C THR A 130 -8.20 0.70 2.24
N ALA A 131 -8.43 -0.44 1.59
CA ALA A 131 -8.00 -1.72 2.10
C ALA A 131 -6.51 -1.99 1.76
N CYS A 132 -5.98 -3.09 2.27
CA CYS A 132 -4.62 -3.55 1.99
C CYS A 132 -4.59 -5.06 1.75
N GLU A 133 -3.46 -5.59 1.31
CA GLU A 133 -3.18 -7.03 1.29
C GLU A 133 -2.78 -7.52 2.68
N ALA A 134 -1.85 -6.79 3.32
CA ALA A 134 -1.27 -7.16 4.60
C ALA A 134 -0.66 -5.95 5.33
N LEU A 135 -0.52 -6.09 6.65
CA LEU A 135 0.36 -5.30 7.50
C LEU A 135 1.59 -6.13 7.85
N VAL A 136 2.79 -5.57 7.77
CA VAL A 136 4.04 -6.29 8.05
C VAL A 136 4.63 -5.80 9.37
N ALA A 137 4.56 -6.62 10.42
CA ALA A 137 5.03 -6.27 11.77
C ALA A 137 6.50 -5.83 11.79
N GLN A 138 7.37 -6.60 11.13
CA GLN A 138 8.82 -6.35 11.07
C GLN A 138 9.21 -4.93 10.68
N THR A 139 8.48 -4.34 9.75
CA THR A 139 8.82 -3.04 9.14
C THR A 139 7.80 -1.94 9.45
N GLY A 140 6.66 -2.27 10.05
CA GLY A 140 5.55 -1.34 10.22
C GLY A 140 4.92 -0.90 8.89
N SER A 141 5.05 -1.72 7.85
CA SER A 141 4.62 -1.38 6.48
C SER A 141 3.21 -1.89 6.18
N VAL A 142 2.50 -1.16 5.32
CA VAL A 142 1.25 -1.61 4.68
C VAL A 142 1.59 -2.13 3.28
N LEU A 143 1.29 -3.39 3.00
CA LEU A 143 1.35 -3.95 1.66
C LEU A 143 0.04 -3.66 0.93
N VAL A 144 0.13 -2.93 -0.18
CA VAL A 144 -1.00 -2.64 -1.06
C VAL A 144 -0.70 -3.08 -2.49
N THR A 145 -1.75 -3.39 -3.23
CA THR A 145 -1.70 -3.63 -4.67
C THR A 145 -2.65 -2.69 -5.38
N SER A 146 -2.52 -2.56 -6.71
CA SER A 146 -3.51 -1.80 -7.49
C SER A 146 -4.93 -2.40 -7.38
N ARG A 147 -5.07 -3.69 -7.05
CA ARG A 147 -6.35 -4.37 -6.84
C ARG A 147 -6.89 -4.19 -5.41
N SER A 148 -6.03 -4.25 -4.38
CA SER A 148 -6.47 -4.13 -2.98
C SER A 148 -6.76 -2.68 -2.56
N CYS A 149 -6.14 -1.71 -3.23
CA CYS A 149 -6.15 -0.30 -2.82
C CYS A 149 -7.11 0.56 -3.63
N GLY A 150 -7.78 0.03 -4.67
CA GLY A 150 -8.60 0.84 -5.58
C GLY A 150 -7.78 1.68 -6.57
N GLY A 151 -6.61 1.16 -6.99
CA GLY A 151 -5.68 1.82 -7.90
C GLY A 151 -4.46 2.45 -7.22
N ARG A 152 -3.51 2.95 -8.02
CA ARG A 152 -2.26 3.54 -7.53
C ARG A 152 -2.42 4.93 -6.92
N ALA A 153 -3.33 5.73 -7.48
CA ALA A 153 -3.39 7.17 -7.19
C ALA A 153 -3.97 7.46 -5.80
N ILE A 154 -4.92 6.65 -5.33
CA ILE A 154 -5.66 6.88 -4.08
C ILE A 154 -4.81 6.76 -2.81
N SER A 155 -3.76 5.94 -2.82
CA SER A 155 -2.79 5.87 -1.71
C SER A 155 -1.70 6.94 -1.78
N ILE A 156 -1.75 7.83 -2.78
CA ILE A 156 -0.67 8.80 -3.06
C ILE A 156 -1.20 10.24 -3.01
N LEU A 157 -2.30 10.53 -3.71
CA LEU A 157 -2.75 11.91 -3.96
C LEU A 157 -3.40 12.56 -2.73
N PRO A 158 -4.37 11.92 -2.03
CA PRO A 158 -4.96 12.55 -0.85
C PRO A 158 -3.92 12.73 0.26
N PRO A 159 -3.90 13.89 0.94
CA PRO A 159 -2.84 14.22 1.90
C PRO A 159 -2.89 13.35 3.16
N HIS A 160 -4.01 12.70 3.46
CA HIS A 160 -4.15 11.73 4.55
C HIS A 160 -4.59 10.38 3.99
N HIS A 161 -3.77 9.35 4.17
CA HIS A 161 -4.12 7.99 3.79
C HIS A 161 -4.55 7.19 5.01
N ILE A 162 -5.79 6.71 5.02
CA ILE A 162 -6.35 5.87 6.07
C ILE A 162 -6.45 4.44 5.52
N VAL A 163 -5.79 3.50 6.16
CA VAL A 163 -5.81 2.08 5.82
C VAL A 163 -6.64 1.35 6.85
N VAL A 164 -7.60 0.56 6.37
CA VAL A 164 -8.33 -0.41 7.20
C VAL A 164 -7.85 -1.82 6.88
N ALA A 165 -7.58 -2.59 7.93
CA ALA A 165 -7.07 -3.96 7.83
C ALA A 165 -7.78 -4.87 8.83
N ALA A 166 -8.03 -6.12 8.45
CA ALA A 166 -8.51 -7.15 9.36
C ALA A 166 -7.35 -7.78 10.15
N LYS A 167 -7.67 -8.37 11.29
CA LYS A 167 -6.72 -9.00 12.22
C LYS A 167 -5.80 -10.02 11.55
N ASP A 168 -6.33 -10.85 10.65
CA ASP A 168 -5.61 -11.90 9.93
C ASP A 168 -4.63 -11.37 8.87
N GLN A 169 -4.72 -10.08 8.54
CA GLN A 169 -3.82 -9.41 7.62
C GLN A 169 -2.52 -8.95 8.29
N LEU A 170 -2.38 -9.09 9.63
CA LEU A 170 -1.13 -8.77 10.33
C LEU A 170 -0.13 -9.93 10.23
N LEU A 171 0.82 -9.77 9.32
CA LEU A 171 1.87 -10.73 9.04
C LEU A 171 3.15 -10.44 9.84
N PRO A 172 3.95 -11.48 10.13
CA PRO A 172 5.22 -11.33 10.85
C PRO A 172 6.24 -10.49 10.07
N ASP A 173 6.54 -10.87 8.84
CA ASP A 173 7.73 -10.40 8.11
C ASP A 173 7.47 -10.25 6.60
N LEU A 174 8.45 -9.66 5.89
CA LEU A 174 8.38 -9.49 4.44
C LEU A 174 8.30 -10.84 3.69
N ALA A 175 8.92 -11.89 4.23
CA ALA A 175 8.87 -13.20 3.61
C ALA A 175 7.46 -13.80 3.59
N ALA A 176 6.72 -13.67 4.70
CA ALA A 176 5.32 -14.04 4.78
C ALA A 176 4.46 -13.20 3.82
N ALA A 177 4.77 -11.91 3.68
CA ALA A 177 4.09 -11.02 2.73
C ALA A 177 4.33 -11.44 1.27
N PHE A 178 5.58 -11.75 0.87
CA PHE A 178 5.87 -12.24 -0.47
C PHE A 178 5.26 -13.62 -0.74
N GLU A 179 5.23 -14.50 0.26
CA GLU A 179 4.57 -15.80 0.14
C GLU A 179 3.06 -15.66 -0.01
N LEU A 180 2.41 -14.73 0.71
CA LEU A 180 1.01 -14.37 0.51
C LEU A 180 0.78 -13.93 -0.95
N MET A 181 1.61 -13.02 -1.46
CA MET A 181 1.51 -12.52 -2.84
C MET A 181 1.65 -13.63 -3.87
N ARG A 182 2.64 -14.52 -3.70
CA ARG A 182 2.87 -15.68 -4.57
C ARG A 182 1.67 -16.62 -4.59
N ARG A 183 1.12 -16.94 -3.41
CA ARG A 183 -0.04 -17.83 -3.30
C ARG A 183 -1.31 -17.22 -3.89
N LYS A 184 -1.56 -15.94 -3.62
CA LYS A 184 -2.76 -15.23 -4.02
C LYS A 184 -2.81 -14.99 -5.53
N TYR A 185 -1.71 -14.55 -6.12
CA TYR A 185 -1.69 -14.10 -7.51
C TYR A 185 -1.12 -15.12 -8.50
N LYS A 186 -0.27 -16.06 -8.05
CA LYS A 186 0.41 -17.03 -8.91
C LYS A 186 1.11 -16.33 -10.09
N ASP A 187 0.58 -16.43 -11.30
CA ASP A 187 1.10 -15.79 -12.51
C ASP A 187 0.34 -14.51 -12.91
N ASP A 188 -0.78 -14.19 -12.24
CA ASP A 188 -1.65 -13.04 -12.52
C ASP A 188 -1.43 -11.90 -11.51
N TYR A 189 -0.23 -11.32 -11.51
CA TYR A 189 0.09 -10.22 -10.62
C TYR A 189 -0.65 -8.93 -11.00
N PRO A 190 -1.02 -8.10 -10.00
CA PRO A 190 -1.55 -6.77 -10.25
C PRO A 190 -0.47 -5.89 -10.89
N SER A 191 -0.91 -4.84 -11.59
CA SER A 191 -0.01 -3.86 -12.24
C SER A 191 0.92 -3.14 -11.27
N THR A 192 0.71 -3.24 -9.95
CA THR A 192 1.54 -2.60 -8.92
C THR A 192 1.43 -3.33 -7.60
N ILE A 193 2.57 -3.43 -6.91
CA ILE A 193 2.72 -3.91 -5.54
C ILE A 193 3.56 -2.86 -4.81
N SER A 194 3.11 -2.39 -3.64
CA SER A 194 3.80 -1.32 -2.91
C SER A 194 3.77 -1.60 -1.41
N PHE A 195 4.90 -1.33 -0.75
CA PHE A 195 5.01 -1.33 0.70
C PHE A 195 5.08 0.12 1.18
N ILE A 196 4.02 0.59 1.84
CA ILE A 196 3.92 1.93 2.41
C ILE A 196 4.45 1.88 3.84
N THR A 197 5.62 2.48 4.07
CA THR A 197 6.37 2.39 5.34
C THR A 197 6.36 3.76 6.03
N GLY A 198 5.17 4.20 6.43
CA GLY A 198 4.93 5.52 7.00
C GLY A 198 4.46 6.57 5.98
N PRO A 199 4.17 7.80 6.43
CA PRO A 199 3.83 8.92 5.55
C PRO A 199 4.97 9.26 4.59
N SER A 200 4.62 9.91 3.48
CA SER A 200 5.59 10.38 2.48
C SER A 200 6.50 11.45 3.05
N ARG A 201 7.81 11.25 2.88
CA ARG A 201 8.85 12.12 3.42
C ARG A 201 10.02 12.14 2.45
N THR A 202 10.46 13.34 2.07
CA THR A 202 11.69 13.52 1.31
C THR A 202 12.67 14.26 2.19
N GLY A 203 13.88 13.71 2.32
CA GLY A 203 15.01 14.46 2.85
C GLY A 203 15.62 15.27 1.72
N ASP A 204 15.68 16.59 1.87
CA ASP A 204 16.49 17.42 0.98
C ASP A 204 17.99 17.16 1.26
N ILE A 205 18.86 17.46 0.29
CA ILE A 205 20.33 17.36 0.41
C ILE A 205 20.81 18.16 1.64
N GLU A 206 20.09 19.21 2.01
CA GLU A 206 20.33 20.05 3.18
C GLU A 206 19.84 19.44 4.52
N ARG A 207 19.37 18.18 4.51
CA ARG A 207 18.81 17.44 5.67
C ARG A 207 17.54 18.05 6.26
N ILE A 208 16.87 18.95 5.55
CA ILE A 208 15.54 19.43 5.92
C ILE A 208 14.53 18.38 5.47
N LEU A 209 13.72 17.93 6.43
CA LEU A 209 12.74 16.87 6.23
C LEU A 209 11.42 17.49 5.78
N VAL A 210 11.07 17.32 4.51
CA VAL A 210 9.81 17.80 3.94
C VAL A 210 8.79 16.67 3.95
N LEU A 211 7.69 16.86 4.68
CA LEU A 211 6.58 15.91 4.74
C LEU A 211 5.63 16.11 3.54
N GLY A 212 5.33 15.03 2.82
CA GLY A 212 4.31 14.99 1.77
C GLY A 212 4.71 15.61 0.42
N ALA A 213 5.99 15.57 0.05
CA ALA A 213 6.44 16.06 -1.26
C ALA A 213 5.92 15.21 -2.44
N HIS A 214 5.77 13.90 -2.24
CA HIS A 214 5.42 12.94 -3.30
C HIS A 214 4.30 11.95 -2.90
N GLY A 215 3.60 12.21 -1.80
CA GLY A 215 2.55 11.33 -1.28
C GLY A 215 1.89 11.88 -0.01
N PRO A 216 1.13 11.05 0.73
CA PRO A 216 0.37 11.50 1.88
C PRO A 216 1.26 12.04 2.98
N LYS A 217 0.87 13.15 3.58
CA LYS A 217 1.52 13.77 4.75
C LYS A 217 1.25 12.97 6.03
N GLU A 218 0.11 12.29 6.07
CA GLU A 218 -0.35 11.52 7.21
C GLU A 218 -0.77 10.11 6.77
N LEU A 219 -0.46 9.13 7.63
CA LEU A 219 -0.86 7.73 7.47
C LEU A 219 -1.53 7.27 8.77
N THR A 220 -2.77 6.83 8.68
CA THR A 220 -3.50 6.19 9.79
C THR A 220 -3.86 4.77 9.41
N ILE A 221 -3.60 3.84 10.32
CA ILE A 221 -3.82 2.42 10.12
C ILE A 221 -4.75 1.94 11.23
N LEU A 222 -5.93 1.46 10.84
CA LEU A 222 -6.94 0.93 11.74
C LEU A 222 -6.99 -0.60 11.57
N LEU A 223 -6.51 -1.32 12.58
CA LEU A 223 -6.61 -2.77 12.65
C LEU A 223 -7.92 -3.17 13.33
N ILE A 224 -8.79 -3.85 12.60
CA ILE A 224 -10.08 -4.34 13.09
C ILE A 224 -9.86 -5.74 13.67
N ALA A 225 -10.12 -5.89 14.97
CA ALA A 225 -9.83 -7.08 15.78
C ALA A 225 -10.86 -8.22 15.64
#